data_AF-A0A913XPC5-F1
#
_entry.id   AF-A0A913XPC5-F1
#
_cell.length_a   1.000
_cell.length_b   1.000
_cell.length_c   1.000
_cell.angle_alpha   90.00
_cell.angle_beta   90.00
_cell.angle_gamma   90.00
#
_symmetry.space_group_name_H-M   'P 1'
#
loop_
_entity.id
_entity.type
_entity.pdbx_description
1 polymer ?
#
loop_
_entity_poly.entity_id
_entity_poly.type
_entity_poly.pdbx_seq_one_letter_code
_entity_poly.pdbx_strand_id
1 'polypeptide(L)'
;MAVDNENEHRDEELNEETTNDDPEEDEEQEEGGEDEAEEDEEDEEETEDPMESIREKCEEKPECSKLKLDFSNCEERVSSKSNTAETCAQELLDFLHCRDHCVSKNLFHKLK
;
A
#
# COMPACT_ATOMS: atom_id res chain seq x y z
N MET A 1 -26.53 -10.84 -28.04
CA MET A 1 -26.40 -9.44 -28.51
C MET A 1 -27.30 -8.59 -27.62
N ALA A 2 -26.79 -7.41 -27.24
CA ALA A 2 -27.22 -6.50 -26.16
C ALA A 2 -26.72 -6.89 -24.75
N VAL A 3 -25.52 -6.41 -24.41
CA VAL A 3 -25.14 -6.04 -23.03
C VAL A 3 -25.12 -4.52 -23.04
N ASP A 4 -26.09 -3.90 -22.36
CA ASP A 4 -26.09 -2.45 -22.16
C ASP A 4 -25.09 -2.13 -21.04
N ASN A 5 -24.00 -1.50 -21.45
CA ASN A 5 -22.83 -1.11 -20.66
C ASN A 5 -22.99 0.37 -20.28
N GLU A 6 -23.62 0.65 -19.14
CA GLU A 6 -23.65 2.00 -18.56
C GLU A 6 -22.42 2.19 -17.66
N ASN A 7 -21.28 2.44 -18.28
CA ASN A 7 -20.13 3.05 -17.60
C ASN A 7 -19.34 3.91 -18.58
N GLU A 8 -19.89 5.06 -18.93
CA GLU A 8 -19.23 6.03 -19.80
C GLU A 8 -19.53 7.45 -19.29
N HIS A 9 -18.84 7.87 -18.23
CA HIS A 9 -18.71 9.29 -17.88
C HIS A 9 -17.56 9.55 -16.90
N ARG A 10 -16.30 9.49 -17.34
CA ARG A 10 -15.22 10.27 -16.70
C ARG A 10 -13.93 10.36 -17.52
N ASP A 11 -13.99 10.90 -18.73
CA ASP A 11 -12.78 11.29 -19.47
C ASP A 11 -13.05 12.56 -20.28
N GLU A 12 -13.06 13.72 -19.62
CA GLU A 12 -12.69 15.00 -20.22
C GLU A 12 -12.37 16.01 -19.09
N GLU A 13 -11.49 16.96 -19.39
CA GLU A 13 -10.91 17.98 -18.49
C GLU A 13 -9.64 17.60 -17.75
N LEU A 14 -8.55 17.44 -18.50
CA LEU A 14 -7.24 17.92 -18.04
C LEU A 14 -6.36 18.32 -19.23
N ASN A 15 -6.68 19.49 -19.80
CA ASN A 15 -5.71 20.30 -20.53
C ASN A 15 -6.15 21.77 -20.54
N GLU A 16 -5.54 22.59 -19.70
CA GLU A 16 -5.14 23.94 -20.12
C GLU A 16 -3.89 24.36 -19.36
N GLU A 17 -2.82 24.64 -20.12
CA GLU A 17 -1.55 25.21 -19.70
C GLU A 17 -1.73 26.54 -18.94
N THR A 18 -0.78 26.89 -18.08
CA THR A 18 0.02 28.12 -18.25
C THR A 18 1.12 28.20 -17.20
N THR A 19 2.36 28.23 -17.70
CA THR A 19 3.56 28.66 -16.99
C THR A 19 3.42 30.13 -16.58
N ASN A 20 3.74 30.47 -15.33
CA ASN A 20 3.96 31.86 -14.95
C ASN A 20 5.22 31.95 -14.06
N ASP A 21 6.16 32.74 -14.58
CA ASP A 21 7.38 33.27 -13.99
C ASP A 21 7.14 33.95 -12.64
N ASP A 22 8.12 33.78 -11.76
CA ASP A 22 8.35 34.51 -10.50
C ASP A 22 8.64 36.00 -10.76
N PRO A 23 8.22 36.90 -9.85
CA PRO A 23 9.26 37.64 -9.15
C PRO A 23 8.99 37.86 -7.65
N GLU A 24 10.03 37.64 -6.85
CA GLU A 24 10.21 38.11 -5.48
C GLU A 24 9.94 39.61 -5.29
N GLU A 25 9.28 39.99 -4.19
CA GLU A 25 9.71 41.13 -3.37
C GLU A 25 9.03 41.15 -1.99
N ASP A 26 9.90 41.26 -0.99
CA ASP A 26 9.85 42.15 0.17
C ASP A 26 9.22 41.68 1.49
N GLU A 27 10.06 41.81 2.51
CA GLU A 27 9.82 41.57 3.91
C GLU A 27 9.08 42.76 4.52
N GLU A 28 8.20 42.53 5.50
CA GLU A 28 8.20 43.24 6.79
C GLU A 28 6.97 42.91 7.67
N GLN A 29 7.27 42.75 8.96
CA GLN A 29 6.51 43.11 10.17
C GLN A 29 5.66 42.07 10.94
N GLU A 30 6.29 41.66 12.06
CA GLU A 30 5.90 41.89 13.47
C GLU A 30 4.67 41.19 14.08
N GLU A 31 4.97 40.33 15.05
CA GLU A 31 4.42 40.25 16.42
C GLU A 31 2.89 40.27 16.60
N GLY A 32 2.33 39.10 16.89
CA GLY A 32 1.01 38.94 17.48
C GLY A 32 0.95 37.63 18.26
N GLY A 33 1.27 37.68 19.55
CA GLY A 33 1.11 36.54 20.45
C GLY A 33 -0.35 36.20 20.71
N GLU A 34 -0.60 34.94 21.06
CA GLU A 34 -1.51 34.52 22.14
C GLU A 34 -1.45 33.00 22.29
N ASP A 35 -1.30 32.60 23.55
CA ASP A 35 -1.86 31.41 24.16
C ASP A 35 -1.32 30.02 23.80
N GLU A 36 -0.46 29.56 24.72
CA GLU A 36 -0.34 28.22 25.28
C GLU A 36 -1.41 27.21 24.82
N ALA A 37 -1.09 26.48 23.76
CA ALA A 37 -1.49 25.09 23.64
C ALA A 37 -0.30 24.25 24.08
N GLU A 38 -0.19 24.00 25.39
CA GLU A 38 0.41 22.76 25.88
C GLU A 38 -0.45 21.63 25.30
N GLU A 39 -0.17 21.26 24.04
CA GLU A 39 -0.61 20.00 23.46
C GLU A 39 0.06 18.92 24.30
N ASP A 40 -0.76 18.35 25.17
CA ASP A 40 -0.57 17.07 25.81
C ASP A 40 -0.24 16.03 24.73
N GLU A 41 1.04 15.93 24.36
CA GLU A 41 1.64 14.80 23.65
C GLU A 41 1.56 13.57 24.57
N GLU A 42 0.33 13.16 24.93
CA GLU A 42 0.04 11.84 25.49
C GLU A 42 0.42 10.82 24.44
N ASP A 43 1.70 10.45 24.46
CA ASP A 43 2.28 9.15 24.13
C ASP A 43 1.33 8.30 23.30
N GLU A 44 1.28 8.54 21.98
CA GLU A 44 0.77 7.57 21.02
C GLU A 44 1.68 6.34 21.12
N GLU A 45 1.46 5.50 22.14
CA GLU A 45 2.13 4.21 22.27
C GLU A 45 1.88 3.47 20.95
N GLU A 46 2.94 3.27 20.17
CA GLU A 46 2.92 2.54 18.91
C GLU A 46 2.46 1.09 19.20
N THR A 47 1.15 0.86 19.13
CA THR A 47 0.61 -0.47 19.35
C THR A 47 0.99 -1.35 18.15
N GLU A 48 1.94 -2.27 18.35
CA GLU A 48 2.37 -3.22 17.32
C GLU A 48 1.17 -4.01 16.76
N ASP A 49 1.03 -4.08 15.43
CA ASP A 49 -0.03 -4.87 14.79
C ASP A 49 0.22 -6.37 14.98
N PRO A 50 -0.63 -7.10 15.73
CA PRO A 50 -0.46 -8.54 15.91
C PRO A 50 -0.48 -9.32 14.60
N MET A 51 -1.05 -8.77 13.53
CA MET A 51 -1.12 -9.38 12.21
C MET A 51 0.24 -9.56 11.56
N GLU A 52 1.17 -8.62 11.74
CA GLU A 52 2.51 -8.70 11.15
C GLU A 52 3.28 -9.90 11.70
N SER A 53 3.34 -10.01 13.03
CA SER A 53 4.00 -11.13 13.70
C SER A 53 3.39 -12.50 13.36
N ILE A 54 2.09 -12.56 13.06
CA ILE A 54 1.41 -13.80 12.67
C ILE A 54 1.69 -14.12 11.20
N ARG A 55 1.71 -13.11 10.33
CA ARG A 55 2.05 -13.29 8.91
C ARG A 55 3.45 -13.86 8.77
N GLU A 56 4.46 -13.28 9.42
CA GLU A 56 5.85 -13.79 9.37
C GLU A 56 5.92 -15.28 9.74
N LYS A 57 5.34 -15.65 10.89
CA LYS A 57 5.30 -17.06 11.34
C LYS A 57 4.57 -17.98 10.36
N CYS A 58 3.52 -17.48 9.69
CA CYS A 58 2.80 -18.25 8.69
C CYS A 58 3.56 -18.37 7.37
N GLU A 59 4.40 -17.39 7.03
CA GLU A 59 5.26 -17.41 5.83
C GLU A 59 6.45 -18.37 5.98
N GLU A 60 6.97 -18.54 7.19
CA GLU A 60 8.06 -19.48 7.51
C GLU A 60 7.65 -20.96 7.42
N LYS A 61 6.35 -21.25 7.31
CA LYS A 61 5.89 -22.64 7.16
C LYS A 61 6.47 -23.28 5.89
N PRO A 62 6.86 -24.56 5.92
CA PRO A 62 7.52 -25.20 4.77
C PRO A 62 6.72 -25.09 3.47
N GLU A 63 5.40 -25.26 3.53
CA GLU A 63 4.52 -25.15 2.36
C GLU A 63 4.44 -23.70 1.83
N CYS A 64 4.33 -22.70 2.70
CA CYS A 64 4.18 -21.30 2.29
C CYS A 64 5.53 -20.68 1.89
N SER A 65 6.62 -21.07 2.54
CA SER A 65 7.99 -20.66 2.22
C SER A 65 8.40 -21.11 0.82
N LYS A 66 8.01 -22.34 0.42
CA LYS A 66 8.23 -22.80 -0.96
C LYS A 66 7.46 -21.94 -1.97
N LEU A 67 6.19 -21.65 -1.70
CA LEU A 67 5.37 -20.83 -2.60
C LEU A 67 5.88 -19.38 -2.66
N LYS A 68 6.39 -18.84 -1.54
CA LYS A 68 7.08 -17.55 -1.50
C LYS A 68 8.31 -17.55 -2.40
N LEU A 69 9.11 -18.61 -2.37
CA LEU A 69 10.27 -18.76 -3.25
C LEU A 69 9.87 -18.85 -4.73
N ASP A 70 8.82 -19.61 -5.05
CA ASP A 70 8.30 -19.72 -6.43
C ASP A 70 7.79 -18.35 -6.94
N PHE A 71 7.11 -17.59 -6.07
CA PHE A 71 6.70 -16.21 -6.35
C PHE A 71 7.90 -15.29 -6.61
N SER A 72 8.92 -15.28 -5.74
CA SER A 72 10.13 -14.47 -5.94
C SER A 72 10.87 -14.83 -7.23
N ASN A 73 10.97 -16.12 -7.57
CA ASN A 73 11.55 -16.58 -8.83
C ASN A 73 10.74 -16.07 -10.05
N CYS A 74 9.42 -15.98 -9.94
CA CYS A 74 8.60 -15.36 -10.97
C CYS A 74 8.88 -13.85 -11.08
N GLU A 75 8.94 -13.14 -9.95
CA GLU A 75 9.21 -11.69 -9.94
C GLU A 75 10.56 -11.37 -10.59
N GLU A 76 11.61 -12.12 -10.29
CA GLU A 76 12.92 -11.98 -10.94
C GLU A 76 12.84 -12.23 -12.46
N ARG A 77 12.06 -13.23 -12.88
CA ARG A 77 11.87 -13.56 -14.30
C ARG A 77 11.06 -12.51 -15.06
N VAL A 78 10.05 -11.91 -14.42
CA VAL A 78 9.21 -10.87 -15.04
C VAL A 78 9.97 -9.55 -15.07
N SER A 79 10.63 -9.17 -13.97
CA SER A 79 11.42 -7.92 -13.87
C SER A 79 12.64 -7.89 -14.80
N SER A 80 13.22 -9.05 -15.12
CA SER A 80 14.34 -9.14 -16.07
C SER A 80 13.95 -8.99 -17.54
N LYS A 81 12.65 -9.02 -17.89
CA LYS A 81 12.18 -8.89 -19.27
C LYS A 81 11.67 -7.47 -19.53
N SER A 82 12.18 -6.84 -20.59
CA SER A 82 11.74 -5.49 -20.99
C SER A 82 10.35 -5.45 -21.61
N ASN A 83 9.91 -6.55 -22.23
CA ASN A 83 8.59 -6.68 -22.85
C ASN A 83 8.06 -8.11 -22.64
N THR A 84 7.18 -8.28 -21.67
CA THR A 84 6.53 -9.57 -21.38
C THR A 84 5.07 -9.35 -21.02
N ALA A 85 4.20 -10.29 -21.39
CA ALA A 85 2.81 -10.36 -20.94
C ALA A 85 2.65 -11.32 -19.75
N GLU A 86 3.75 -11.91 -19.29
CA GLU A 86 3.77 -12.80 -18.12
C GLU A 86 3.47 -12.02 -16.84
N THR A 87 2.64 -12.60 -15.96
CA THR A 87 2.28 -12.04 -14.66
C THR A 87 2.50 -13.08 -13.57
N CYS A 88 2.95 -12.68 -12.39
CA CYS A 88 3.13 -13.57 -11.23
C CYS A 88 1.88 -13.72 -10.36
N ALA A 89 0.70 -13.44 -10.92
CA ALA A 89 -0.56 -13.44 -10.18
C ALA A 89 -0.91 -14.83 -9.65
N GLN A 90 -0.58 -15.90 -10.39
CA GLN A 90 -0.85 -17.27 -9.95
C GLN A 90 -0.02 -17.59 -8.69
N GLU A 91 1.30 -17.41 -8.75
CA GLU A 91 2.21 -17.70 -7.64
C GLU A 91 1.90 -16.83 -6.41
N LEU A 92 1.52 -15.57 -6.64
CA LEU A 92 1.07 -14.67 -5.58
C LEU A 92 -0.19 -15.21 -4.89
N LEU A 93 -1.21 -15.62 -5.66
CA LEU A 93 -2.45 -16.14 -5.10
C LEU A 93 -2.24 -17.47 -4.37
N ASP A 94 -1.36 -18.33 -4.88
CA ASP A 94 -1.00 -19.59 -4.23
C ASP A 94 -0.33 -19.32 -2.86
N PHE A 95 0.65 -18.41 -2.82
CA PHE A 95 1.31 -17.99 -1.58
C PHE A 95 0.33 -17.35 -0.58
N LEU A 96 -0.50 -16.39 -1.04
CA LEU A 96 -1.49 -15.72 -0.20
C LEU A 96 -2.50 -16.72 0.37
N HIS A 97 -3.00 -17.65 -0.45
CA HIS A 97 -3.92 -18.69 0.00
C HIS A 97 -3.31 -19.51 1.15
N CYS A 98 -2.06 -19.93 0.99
CA CYS A 98 -1.33 -20.68 2.02
C CYS A 98 -1.20 -19.88 3.32
N ARG A 99 -0.69 -18.65 3.21
CA ARG A 99 -0.46 -17.76 4.36
C ARG A 99 -1.78 -17.45 5.07
N ASP A 100 -2.81 -17.06 4.34
CA ASP A 100 -4.07 -16.58 4.92
C ASP A 100 -4.89 -17.73 5.55
N HIS A 101 -4.79 -18.96 5.00
CA HIS A 101 -5.32 -20.15 5.67
C HIS A 101 -4.63 -20.43 7.03
N CYS A 102 -3.36 -20.03 7.19
CA CYS A 102 -2.68 -20.06 8.49
C CYS A 102 -3.06 -18.88 9.39
N VAL A 103 -3.07 -17.65 8.85
CA VAL A 103 -3.36 -16.42 9.62
C VAL A 103 -4.77 -16.43 10.19
N SER A 104 -5.77 -16.85 9.41
CA SER A 104 -7.18 -16.91 9.81
C SER A 104 -7.43 -17.74 11.08
N LYS A 105 -6.56 -18.71 11.37
CA LYS A 105 -6.64 -19.55 12.57
C LYS A 105 -6.11 -18.86 13.83
N ASN A 106 -5.31 -17.80 13.69
CA ASN A 106 -4.56 -17.20 14.79
C ASN A 106 -4.93 -15.73 15.04
N LEU A 107 -5.19 -14.96 13.98
CA LEU A 107 -5.37 -13.50 14.06
C LEU A 107 -6.53 -13.07 14.96
N PHE A 108 -7.71 -13.67 14.77
CA PHE A 108 -8.91 -13.30 15.54
C PHE A 108 -8.83 -13.62 17.04
N HIS A 109 -7.85 -14.40 17.48
CA HIS A 109 -7.60 -14.62 18.92
C HIS A 109 -6.83 -13.46 19.57
N LYS A 110 -6.27 -12.55 18.76
CA LYS A 110 -5.47 -11.39 19.21
C LYS A 110 -6.24 -10.08 19.12
N LEU A 111 -7.26 -10.02 18.27
CA LEU A 111 -8.14 -8.87 18.12
C LEU A 111 -9.22 -8.89 19.22
N LYS A 112 -9.51 -7.72 19.81
CA LYS A 112 -10.56 -7.52 20.83
C LYS A 112 -11.76 -6.80 20.24
#